data_AF-A0A161ZHE3-F1
#
_entry.id   AF-A0A161ZHE3-F1
#
_cell.length_a   1.000
_cell.length_b   1.000
_cell.length_c   1.000
_cell.angle_alpha   90.00
_cell.angle_beta   90.00
_cell.angle_gamma   90.00
#
_symmetry.space_group_name_H-M   'P 1'
#
loop_
_entity.id
_entity.type
_entity.pdbx_description
1 polymer ?
#
loop_
_entity_poly.entity_id
_entity_poly.type
_entity_poly.pdbx_seq_one_letter_code
_entity_poly.pdbx_strand_id
1 'polypeptide(L)' 'MLRVIRESEFPAVTARWVADTVEMERRPVHQRLEELHERGELERGKLSPRVVIWWIPNNEE' A
#
# COMPACT_ATOMS: atom_id res chain seq x y z
N MET A 1 6.69 0.15 -5.48
CA MET A 1 5.49 0.13 -4.61
C MET A 1 4.64 1.36 -4.85
N LEU A 2 5.11 2.58 -4.56
CA LEU A 2 4.33 3.81 -4.76
C LEU A 2 3.73 3.96 -6.17
N ARG A 3 4.53 3.71 -7.22
CA ARG A 3 4.07 3.72 -8.61
C ARG A 3 2.87 2.78 -8.85
N VAL A 4 2.95 1.56 -8.33
CA VAL A 4 1.91 0.53 -8.50
C VAL A 4 0.60 0.95 -7.84
N ILE A 5 0.68 1.61 -6.68
CA ILE A 5 -0.49 2.13 -5.96
C ILE A 5 -1.07 3.34 -6.67
N ARG A 6 -0.22 4.19 -7.28
CA ARG A 6 -0.66 5.35 -8.06
C ARG A 6 -1.34 4.97 -9.38
N GLU A 7 -0.89 3.89 -10.01
CA GLU A 7 -1.47 3.34 -11.24
C GLU A 7 -2.65 2.37 -10.97
N SER A 8 -2.98 2.12 -9.70
CA SER A 8 -4.11 1.28 -9.28
C SER A 8 -5.44 1.94 -9.61
N GLU A 9 -6.40 1.15 -10.10
CA GLU A 9 -7.80 1.59 -10.28
C GLU A 9 -8.55 1.72 -8.94
N PHE A 10 -7.98 1.20 -7.85
CA PHE A 10 -8.56 1.22 -6.52
C PHE A 10 -8.02 2.38 -5.67
N PRO A 11 -8.89 3.04 -4.86
CA PRO A 11 -8.47 4.13 -3.96
C PRO A 11 -7.58 3.65 -2.82
N ALA A 12 -7.62 2.36 -2.49
CA ALA A 12 -6.76 1.73 -1.50
C ALA A 12 -6.49 0.28 -1.90
N VAL A 13 -5.32 -0.24 -1.53
CA VAL A 13 -4.86 -1.59 -1.89
C VAL A 13 -4.38 -2.36 -0.67
N THR A 14 -4.28 -3.68 -0.77
CA THR A 14 -3.67 -4.51 0.28
C THR A 14 -2.24 -4.89 -0.08
N ALA A 15 -1.41 -5.21 0.92
CA ALA A 15 -0.05 -5.71 0.67
C ALA A 15 -0.04 -7.00 -0.18
N ARG A 16 -1.09 -7.81 -0.09
CA ARG A 16 -1.27 -8.99 -0.96
C ARG A 16 -1.49 -8.58 -2.41
N TRP A 17 -2.42 -7.65 -2.67
CA TRP A 17 -2.70 -7.18 -4.02
C TRP A 17 -1.46 -6.58 -4.69
N VAL A 18 -0.70 -5.77 -3.95
CA VAL A 18 0.56 -5.20 -4.46
C VAL A 18 1.57 -6.31 -4.76
N ALA A 19 1.70 -7.30 -3.89
CA ALA A 19 2.61 -8.43 -4.07
C ALA A 19 2.25 -9.27 -5.29
N ASP A 20 0.96 -9.56 -5.49
CA ASP A 20 0.45 -10.26 -6.67
C ASP A 20 0.72 -9.43 -7.95
N THR A 21 0.61 -8.09 -7.88
CA THR A 21 0.82 -7.18 -9.03
C THR A 21 2.29 -7.08 -9.44
N VAL A 22 3.21 -7.13 -8.49
CA VAL A 22 4.66 -7.04 -8.77
C VAL A 22 5.36 -8.40 -8.85
N GLU A 23 4.60 -9.50 -8.76
CA GLU A 23 5.10 -10.87 -8.73
C GLU A 23 6.20 -11.08 -7.67
N MET A 24 5.98 -10.52 -6.47
CA MET A 24 6.92 -10.60 -5.35
C MET A 24 6.31 -11.28 -4.14
N GLU A 25 7.15 -11.80 -3.26
CA GLU A 25 6.67 -12.27 -1.96
C GLU A 25 6.06 -11.12 -1.13
N ARG A 26 5.02 -11.44 -0.36
CA ARG A 26 4.29 -10.46 0.45
C ARG A 26 5.15 -9.78 1.51
N ARG A 27 6.13 -10.48 2.09
CA ARG A 27 6.98 -9.96 3.18
C ARG A 27 7.84 -8.77 2.75
N PRO A 28 8.66 -8.84 1.68
CA PRO A 28 9.42 -7.68 1.20
C PRO A 28 8.52 -6.55 0.68
N VAL A 29 7.35 -6.86 0.14
CA VAL A 29 6.36 -5.84 -0.24
C VAL A 29 5.84 -5.10 0.98
N HIS A 30 5.46 -5.83 2.04
CA HIS A 30 5.00 -5.22 3.28
C HIS A 30 6.04 -4.31 3.92
N GLN A 31 7.32 -4.72 3.95
CA GLN A 31 8.41 -3.88 4.44
C GLN A 31 8.53 -2.57 3.66
N ARG A 32 8.49 -2.63 2.32
CA ARG A 32 8.53 -1.42 1.48
C ARG A 32 7.31 -0.52 1.63
N LEU A 33 6.14 -1.08 1.95
CA LEU A 33 4.94 -0.30 2.24
C LEU A 33 5.05 0.41 3.59
N GLU A 34 5.59 -0.26 4.61
CA GLU A 34 5.89 0.38 5.91
C GLU A 34 6.91 1.51 5.72
N GLU A 35 8.01 1.29 4.99
CA GLU A 35 9.00 2.35 4.68
C GLU A 35 8.39 3.56 3.94
N LEU A 36 7.42 3.34 3.06
CA LEU A 36 6.70 4.42 2.39
C LEU A 36 5.78 5.18 3.35
N HIS A 37 5.12 4.46 4.26
CA HIS A 37 4.29 5.08 5.29
C HIS A 37 5.11 5.90 6.29
N GLU A 38 6.27 5.40 6.73
CA GLU A 38 7.20 6.13 7.59
C GLU A 38 7.70 7.43 6.96
N ARG A 39 7.71 7.51 5.62
CA ARG A 39 8.07 8.72 4.86
C ARG A 39 6.88 9.65 4.59
N GLY A 40 5.67 9.29 5.00
CA GLY A 40 4.45 10.06 4.73
C GLY A 40 3.92 9.92 3.30
N GLU A 41 4.49 9.02 2.48
CA GLU A 41 4.07 8.82 1.08
C GLU A 41 2.82 7.94 0.96
N LEU A 42 2.55 7.15 2.01
CA LEU A 42 1.37 6.30 2.12
C LEU A 42 0.74 6.45 3.49
N GLU A 43 -0.57 6.32 3.53
CA GLU A 43 -1.32 6.07 4.74
C GLU A 43 -1.72 4.60 4.83
N ARG A 44 -1.91 4.13 6.06
CA ARG A 44 -2.34 2.75 6.31
C ARG A 44 -3.49 2.69 7.30
N GLY A 45 -4.34 1.70 7.11
CA GLY A 45 -5.56 1.55 7.87
C GLY A 45 -5.93 0.09 8.04
N LYS A 46 -6.32 -0.27 9.25
CA LYS A 46 -6.77 -1.63 9.58
C LYS A 46 -8.29 -1.70 9.46
N LEU A 47 -8.79 -2.31 8.38
CA LEU A 47 -10.23 -2.54 8.20
C LEU A 47 -10.74 -3.69 9.07
N SER A 48 -9.88 -4.67 9.37
CA SER A 48 -10.23 -5.82 10.22
C SER A 48 -8.97 -6.43 10.85
N PRO A 49 -9.10 -7.38 11.81
CA PRO A 49 -7.95 -8.07 12.40
C PRO A 49 -6.93 -8.63 11.40
N ARG A 50 -7.37 -8.98 10.18
CA ARG A 50 -6.54 -9.61 9.14
C ARG A 50 -6.30 -8.72 7.91
N VAL A 51 -6.95 -7.56 7.81
CA VAL A 51 -6.94 -6.74 6.60
C VAL A 51 -6.39 -5.37 6.93
N VAL A 52 -5.24 -5.08 6.32
CA VAL A 52 -4.60 -3.76 6.29
C VAL A 52 -4.63 -3.27 4.85
N ILE A 53 -5.12 -2.04 4.67
CA ILE A 53 -5.12 -1.33 3.41
C ILE A 53 -4.12 -0.17 3.44
N TRP A 54 -3.68 0.21 2.25
CA TRP A 54 -2.68 1.23 1.97
C TRP A 54 -3.21 2.15 0.89
N TRP A 55 -3.09 3.45 1.07
CA TRP A 55 -3.52 4.44 0.08
C TRP A 55 -2.54 5.61 0.04
N ILE A 56 -2.55 6.31 -1.08
CA ILE A 56 -1.84 7.58 -1.20
C ILE A 56 -2.71 8.64 -0.51
N PRO A 57 -2.20 9.41 0.46
CA PRO A 57 -2.97 10.46 1.09
C PRO A 57 -3.44 11.46 0.03
N ASN A 58 -4.74 11.74 -0.01
CA ASN A 58 -5.30 12.78 -0.86
C ASN A 58 -5.01 14.12 -0.17
N ASN A 59 -3.79 14.63 -0.34
CA ASN A 59 -3.47 15.99 0.05
C ASN A 59 -4.13 16.92 -0.96
N GLU A 60 -5.42 17.18 -0.77
CA GLU A 60 -6.07 18.35 -1.34
C GLU A 60 -5.45 19.57 -0.64
N GLU A 61 -4.60 20.31 -1.36
CA GLU A 61 -4.22 21.68 -0.99
C GLU A 61 -5.42 22.63 -1.08
#